data_AF-A0A934W282-F1
#
_entry.id   AF-A0A934W282-F1
#
_cell.length_a   1.000
_cell.length_b   1.000
_cell.length_c   1.000
_cell.angle_alpha   90.00
_cell.angle_beta   90.00
_cell.angle_gamma   90.00
#
_symmetry.space_group_name_H-M   'P 1'
#
loop_
_entity.id
_entity.type
_entity.pdbx_description
1 polymer ?
#
loop_
_entity_poly.entity_id
_entity_poly.type
_entity_poly.pdbx_seq_one_letter_code
_entity_poly.pdbx_strand_id
1 'polypeptide(L)'
;MPHPQTVLLPCPSVGHRAFEKSLKSIRIEDTDTPQQITKFVRPTLCLTDTLGAGYLEGELQRTDLTAALGMFHYPKFIERCFAAHRELFTVAQCRIYQFQTIPAKSGVPFVFGLFITDDQHNLVDFCVDTQQREKRRGVLLRLIRAVCTPTSVNRKLSH
;
A
#
# COMPACT_ATOMS: atom_id res chain seq x y z
N MET A 1 26.43 6.56 -4.05
CA MET A 1 25.12 5.88 -3.91
C MET A 1 24.15 6.56 -4.86
N PRO A 2 23.70 5.92 -5.95
CA PRO A 2 22.69 6.50 -6.83
C PRO A 2 21.39 6.67 -6.03
N HIS A 3 20.76 7.85 -6.11
CA HIS A 3 19.41 8.01 -5.59
C HIS A 3 18.50 6.97 -6.24
N PRO A 4 17.67 6.23 -5.49
CA PRO A 4 16.68 5.37 -6.10
C PRO A 4 15.79 6.25 -6.98
N GLN A 5 15.77 5.97 -8.28
CA GLN A 5 14.89 6.69 -9.19
C GLN A 5 13.45 6.42 -8.73
N THR A 6 12.73 7.47 -8.38
CA THR A 6 11.30 7.38 -8.07
C THR A 6 10.60 6.75 -9.27
N VAL A 7 10.09 5.54 -9.09
CA VAL A 7 9.28 4.87 -10.11
C VAL A 7 7.89 5.47 -10.06
N LEU A 8 7.47 6.08 -11.19
CA LEU A 8 6.16 6.68 -11.37
C LEU A 8 5.36 5.85 -12.35
N LEU A 9 4.21 5.35 -11.92
CA LEU A 9 3.23 4.70 -12.80
C LEU A 9 2.15 5.71 -13.20
N PRO A 10 1.64 5.68 -14.44
CA PRO A 10 0.49 6.51 -14.80
C PRO A 10 -0.73 6.11 -13.96
N CYS A 11 -1.45 7.10 -13.43
CA CYS A 11 -2.70 6.84 -12.73
C CYS A 11 -3.75 6.33 -13.75
N PRO A 12 -4.36 5.15 -13.54
CA PRO A 12 -5.35 4.61 -14.47
C PRO A 12 -6.64 5.43 -14.41
N SER A 13 -7.48 5.35 -15.44
CA SER A 13 -8.85 5.83 -15.31
C SER A 13 -9.62 4.92 -14.36
N VAL A 14 -9.97 5.45 -13.19
CA VAL A 14 -10.68 4.74 -12.12
C VAL A 14 -12.17 5.06 -12.07
N GLY A 15 -12.65 5.99 -12.89
CA GLY A 15 -14.06 6.41 -12.91
C GLY A 15 -14.42 7.36 -11.76
N HIS A 16 -13.43 7.96 -11.09
CA HIS A 16 -13.61 8.92 -10.01
C HIS A 16 -12.95 10.26 -10.38
N ARG A 17 -13.70 11.12 -11.07
CA ARG A 17 -13.19 12.36 -11.70
C ARG A 17 -12.35 13.25 -10.77
N ALA A 18 -12.78 13.44 -9.52
CA ALA A 18 -12.06 14.30 -8.58
C ALA A 18 -10.69 13.72 -8.18
N PHE A 19 -10.58 12.40 -8.14
CA PHE A 19 -9.34 11.70 -7.83
C PHE A 19 -8.41 11.66 -9.05
N GLU A 20 -8.93 11.37 -10.24
CA GLU A 20 -8.14 11.39 -11.50
C GLU A 20 -7.61 12.80 -11.85
N LYS A 21 -8.28 13.86 -11.37
CA LYS A 21 -7.78 15.22 -11.48
C LYS A 21 -6.61 15.49 -10.55
N SER A 22 -6.62 14.92 -9.35
CA SER A 22 -5.64 15.22 -8.30
C SER A 22 -4.41 14.29 -8.32
N LEU A 23 -4.58 13.01 -8.62
CA LEU A 23 -3.46 12.06 -8.73
C LEU A 23 -3.14 11.77 -10.20
N LYS A 24 -2.02 12.31 -10.70
CA LYS A 24 -1.55 12.10 -12.08
C LYS A 24 -0.71 10.84 -12.24
N SER A 25 0.09 10.52 -11.24
CA SER A 25 0.94 9.34 -11.22
C SER A 25 0.90 8.70 -9.83
N ILE A 26 1.07 7.38 -9.82
CA ILE A 26 1.24 6.58 -8.61
C ILE A 26 2.73 6.50 -8.33
N ARG A 27 3.14 6.84 -7.11
CA ARG A 27 4.54 6.74 -6.66
C ARG A 27 4.81 5.35 -6.08
N ILE A 28 5.94 4.73 -6.42
CA ILE A 28 6.37 3.45 -5.85
C ILE A 28 7.53 3.71 -4.88
N GLU A 29 7.22 4.40 -3.79
CA GLU A 29 8.15 4.78 -2.72
C GLU A 29 7.33 5.10 -1.46
N ASP A 30 8.01 5.26 -0.32
CA ASP A 30 7.38 5.83 0.88
C ASP A 30 6.77 7.20 0.55
N THR A 31 5.46 7.31 0.68
CA THR A 31 4.68 8.48 0.25
C THR A 31 3.63 8.80 1.29
N ASP A 32 3.48 10.08 1.65
CA ASP A 32 2.38 10.57 2.46
C ASP A 32 1.82 11.83 1.83
N THR A 33 0.86 11.65 0.93
CA THR A 33 0.20 12.73 0.19
C THR A 33 -1.31 12.68 0.41
N PRO A 34 -2.03 13.79 0.18
CA PRO A 34 -3.48 13.81 0.31
C PRO A 34 -4.22 12.77 -0.56
N GLN A 35 -3.60 12.25 -1.62
CA GLN A 35 -4.22 11.28 -2.55
C GLN A 35 -3.68 9.85 -2.41
N GLN A 36 -2.45 9.71 -1.93
CA GLN A 36 -1.76 8.43 -1.82
C GLN A 36 -0.92 8.40 -0.55
N ILE A 37 -1.10 7.33 0.23
CA ILE A 37 -0.19 6.95 1.30
C ILE A 37 0.44 5.62 0.90
N THR A 38 1.76 5.50 1.03
CA THR A 38 2.49 4.29 0.76
C THR A 38 3.56 4.11 1.82
N LYS A 39 3.63 2.93 2.42
CA LYS A 39 4.66 2.59 3.39
C LYS A 39 5.31 1.28 3.04
N PHE A 40 6.62 1.29 2.99
CA PHE A 40 7.49 0.15 2.84
C PHE A 40 7.81 -0.40 4.22
N VAL A 41 7.62 -1.70 4.37
CA VAL A 41 7.86 -2.43 5.62
C VAL A 41 8.94 -3.46 5.35
N ARG A 42 10.06 -3.35 6.07
CA ARG A 42 11.20 -4.25 5.89
C ARG A 42 10.84 -5.71 6.25
N PRO A 43 11.53 -6.69 5.63
CA PRO A 43 11.39 -8.08 6.02
C PRO A 43 11.91 -8.30 7.44
N THR A 44 11.43 -9.37 8.09
CA THR A 44 11.84 -9.72 9.46
C THR A 44 13.37 -9.93 9.55
N LEU A 45 13.96 -10.55 8.52
CA LEU A 45 15.41 -10.81 8.45
C LEU A 45 16.27 -9.57 8.13
N CYS A 46 15.70 -8.38 8.01
CA CYS A 46 16.48 -7.16 7.84
C CYS A 46 17.17 -6.77 9.16
N LEU A 47 18.50 -6.86 9.19
CA LEU A 47 19.30 -6.60 10.39
C LEU A 47 20.05 -5.27 10.36
N THR A 48 19.99 -4.52 9.26
CA THR A 48 20.73 -3.26 9.10
C THR A 48 19.84 -2.18 8.50
N ASP A 49 19.94 -0.96 9.02
CA ASP A 49 19.25 0.19 8.44
C ASP A 49 20.05 0.83 7.27
N THR A 50 19.54 1.95 6.75
CA THR A 50 20.17 2.68 5.64
C THR A 50 21.47 3.39 6.03
N LEU A 51 21.75 3.57 7.33
CA LEU A 51 22.98 4.16 7.86
C LEU A 51 24.01 3.08 8.23
N GLY A 52 23.65 1.80 8.12
CA GLY A 52 24.51 0.66 8.47
C GLY A 52 24.47 0.30 9.96
N ALA A 53 23.52 0.84 10.74
CA ALA A 53 23.34 0.43 12.13
C ALA A 53 22.72 -0.97 12.21
N GLY A 54 23.23 -1.80 13.12
CA GLY A 54 22.76 -3.18 13.32
C GLY A 54 21.59 -3.27 14.30
N TYR A 55 20.67 -4.20 14.03
CA TYR A 55 19.45 -4.45 14.79
C TYR A 55 19.19 -5.95 14.95
N LEU A 56 18.35 -6.32 15.92
CA LEU A 56 17.87 -7.69 16.06
C LEU A 56 16.82 -8.03 15.01
N GLU A 57 16.67 -9.32 14.72
CA GLU A 57 15.64 -9.83 13.81
C GLU A 57 14.25 -9.30 14.20
N GLY A 58 13.56 -8.72 13.21
CA GLY A 58 12.22 -8.18 13.36
C GLY A 58 12.11 -6.79 14.01
N GLU A 59 13.17 -6.19 14.55
CA GLU A 59 13.09 -4.86 15.17
C GLU A 59 12.77 -3.77 14.15
N LEU A 60 13.44 -3.82 13.00
CA LEU A 60 13.23 -2.87 11.90
C LEU A 60 11.81 -3.00 11.33
N GLN A 61 11.35 -4.23 11.09
CA GLN A 61 9.99 -4.50 10.64
C GLN A 61 8.94 -4.01 11.66
N ARG A 62 9.15 -4.23 12.96
CA ARG A 62 8.24 -3.76 14.01
C ARG A 62 8.14 -2.24 14.06
N THR A 63 9.26 -1.56 13.84
CA THR A 63 9.31 -0.10 13.75
C THR A 63 8.48 0.40 12.56
N ASP A 64 8.70 -0.19 11.38
CA ASP A 64 7.95 0.17 10.17
C ASP A 64 6.45 -0.13 10.31
N LEU A 65 6.10 -1.26 10.94
CA LEU A 65 4.71 -1.63 11.22
C LEU A 65 4.05 -0.66 12.19
N THR A 66 4.72 -0.30 13.29
CA THR A 66 4.20 0.68 14.25
C THR A 66 3.90 2.01 13.55
N ALA A 67 4.80 2.47 12.68
CA ALA A 67 4.57 3.66 11.87
C ALA A 67 3.36 3.48 10.94
N ALA A 68 3.28 2.36 10.20
CA ALA A 68 2.16 2.07 9.31
C ALA A 68 0.81 2.10 10.06
N LEU A 69 0.71 1.50 11.24
CA LEU A 69 -0.53 1.48 12.02
C LEU A 69 -1.03 2.87 12.43
N GLY A 70 -0.13 3.85 12.54
CA GLY A 70 -0.49 5.26 12.77
C GLY A 70 -0.86 6.05 11.50
N MET A 71 -0.43 5.59 10.33
CA MET A 71 -0.62 6.29 9.04
C MET A 71 -1.89 5.88 8.30
N PHE A 72 -2.28 4.60 8.39
CA PHE A 72 -3.34 4.04 7.54
C PHE A 72 -4.70 3.99 8.21
N HIS A 73 -5.75 4.06 7.41
CA HIS A 73 -7.15 4.07 7.88
C HIS A 73 -7.64 2.71 8.39
N TYR A 74 -6.96 1.62 8.02
CA TYR A 74 -7.36 0.24 8.34
C TYR A 74 -6.24 -0.54 9.08
N PRO A 75 -5.82 -0.12 10.29
CA PRO A 75 -4.71 -0.74 11.01
C PRO A 75 -4.96 -2.22 11.30
N LYS A 76 -6.19 -2.58 11.73
CA LYS A 76 -6.57 -3.98 11.99
C LYS A 76 -6.45 -4.88 10.76
N PHE A 77 -6.61 -4.34 9.56
CA PHE A 77 -6.40 -5.12 8.33
C PHE A 77 -4.91 -5.40 8.12
N ILE A 78 -4.05 -4.40 8.34
CA ILE A 78 -2.59 -4.56 8.25
C ILE A 78 -2.11 -5.63 9.23
N GLU A 79 -2.51 -5.53 10.50
CA GLU A 79 -2.15 -6.52 11.53
C GLU A 79 -2.53 -7.95 11.13
N ARG A 80 -3.78 -8.15 10.70
CA ARG A 80 -4.26 -9.47 10.25
C ARG A 80 -3.51 -9.98 9.03
N CYS A 81 -3.22 -9.12 8.06
CA CYS A 81 -2.47 -9.49 6.86
C CYS A 81 -1.04 -9.95 7.24
N PHE A 82 -0.34 -9.19 8.08
CA PHE A 82 1.00 -9.58 8.52
C PHE A 82 1.01 -10.86 9.36
N ALA A 83 0.00 -11.07 10.21
CA ALA A 83 -0.13 -12.32 10.95
C ALA A 83 -0.38 -13.53 10.02
N ALA A 84 -1.24 -13.38 9.01
CA ALA A 84 -1.58 -14.45 8.08
C ALA A 84 -0.46 -14.78 7.08
N HIS A 85 0.42 -13.82 6.79
CA HIS A 85 1.49 -13.94 5.79
C HIS A 85 2.89 -13.82 6.38
N ARG A 86 3.07 -14.25 7.63
CA ARG A 86 4.34 -14.14 8.37
C ARG A 86 5.53 -14.74 7.63
N GLU A 87 5.36 -15.91 7.02
CA GLU A 87 6.44 -16.59 6.28
C GLU A 87 6.92 -15.77 5.08
N LEU A 88 5.99 -15.18 4.32
CA LEU A 88 6.31 -14.30 3.20
C LEU A 88 7.11 -13.07 3.67
N PHE A 89 6.62 -12.40 4.71
CA PHE A 89 7.26 -11.18 5.23
C PHE A 89 8.50 -11.42 6.09
N THR A 90 8.89 -12.68 6.27
CA THR A 90 10.20 -13.02 6.85
C THR A 90 11.33 -12.58 5.93
N VAL A 91 11.16 -12.79 4.62
CA VAL A 91 12.19 -12.56 3.60
C VAL A 91 11.85 -11.42 2.63
N ALA A 92 10.57 -11.20 2.35
CA ALA A 92 10.13 -10.20 1.38
C ALA A 92 9.80 -8.87 2.06
N GLN A 93 10.26 -7.77 1.45
CA GLN A 93 9.79 -6.45 1.81
C GLN A 93 8.31 -6.31 1.42
N CYS A 94 7.54 -5.68 2.28
CA CYS A 94 6.13 -5.42 2.06
C CYS A 94 5.90 -3.95 1.67
N ARG A 95 4.87 -3.70 0.86
CA ARG A 95 4.40 -2.36 0.51
C ARG A 95 2.92 -2.24 0.80
N ILE A 96 2.54 -1.25 1.59
CA ILE A 96 1.15 -0.96 1.96
C ILE A 96 0.73 0.28 1.19
N TYR A 97 -0.35 0.19 0.41
CA TYR A 97 -0.88 1.27 -0.41
C TYR A 97 -2.28 1.66 0.04
N GLN A 98 -2.51 2.94 0.27
CA GLN A 98 -3.83 3.53 0.47
C GLN A 98 -4.03 4.66 -0.53
N PHE A 99 -5.17 4.65 -1.20
CA PHE A 99 -5.59 5.72 -2.08
C PHE A 99 -6.83 6.39 -1.54
N GLN A 100 -6.86 7.71 -1.63
CA GLN A 100 -7.94 8.51 -1.09
C GLN A 100 -8.16 9.77 -1.91
N THR A 101 -9.28 10.43 -1.69
CA THR A 101 -9.55 11.77 -2.20
C THR A 101 -10.01 12.62 -1.03
N ILE A 102 -9.71 13.92 -1.06
CA ILE A 102 -10.24 14.86 -0.07
C ILE A 102 -11.32 15.70 -0.75
N PRO A 103 -12.62 15.46 -0.48
CA PRO A 103 -13.68 16.29 -1.03
C PRO A 103 -13.57 17.71 -0.46
N ALA A 104 -13.57 18.72 -1.34
CA ALA A 104 -13.46 20.13 -0.94
C ALA A 104 -14.54 20.58 0.06
N LYS A 105 -15.71 19.93 0.05
CA LYS A 105 -16.83 20.25 0.95
C LYS A 105 -16.64 19.74 2.38
N SER A 106 -16.02 18.56 2.56
CA SER A 106 -15.90 17.94 3.87
C SER A 106 -14.52 18.11 4.50
N GLY A 107 -13.46 18.24 3.69
CA GLY A 107 -12.07 18.21 4.18
C GLY A 107 -11.62 16.85 4.75
N VAL A 108 -12.55 15.94 5.04
CA VAL A 108 -12.29 14.59 5.53
C VAL A 108 -11.86 13.67 4.38
N PRO A 109 -10.76 12.91 4.53
CA PRO A 109 -10.34 11.93 3.52
C PRO A 109 -11.42 10.86 3.25
N PHE A 110 -11.75 10.70 1.98
CA PHE A 110 -12.54 9.59 1.46
C PHE A 110 -11.59 8.51 0.95
N VAL A 111 -11.38 7.48 1.77
CA VAL A 111 -10.46 6.37 1.48
C VAL A 111 -11.11 5.33 0.58
N PHE A 112 -10.53 5.02 -0.58
CA PHE A 112 -11.06 3.99 -1.49
C PHE A 112 -10.80 2.57 -0.98
N GLY A 113 -9.75 2.41 -0.18
CA GLY A 113 -9.35 1.15 0.43
C GLY A 113 -7.84 1.10 0.58
N LEU A 114 -7.37 -0.07 0.97
CA LEU A 114 -5.96 -0.35 1.18
C LEU A 114 -5.61 -1.69 0.54
N PHE A 115 -4.42 -1.83 -0.01
CA PHE A 115 -3.89 -3.12 -0.44
C PHE A 115 -2.42 -3.27 -0.08
N ILE A 116 -1.99 -4.52 0.02
CA ILE A 116 -0.65 -4.89 0.44
C ILE A 116 -0.02 -5.74 -0.66
N THR A 117 1.23 -5.43 -1.01
CA THR A 117 2.03 -6.22 -1.95
C THR A 117 3.32 -6.70 -1.31
N ASP A 118 3.96 -7.69 -1.92
CA ASP A 118 5.38 -7.99 -1.70
C ASP A 118 6.29 -7.04 -2.49
N ASP A 119 7.59 -7.32 -2.48
CA ASP A 119 8.66 -6.59 -3.13
C ASP A 119 8.64 -6.73 -4.67
N GLN A 120 7.96 -7.75 -5.18
CA GLN A 120 7.72 -7.97 -6.60
C GLN A 120 6.40 -7.38 -7.10
N HIS A 121 5.68 -6.65 -6.25
CA HIS A 121 4.33 -6.14 -6.53
C HIS A 121 3.29 -7.24 -6.78
N ASN A 122 3.48 -8.44 -6.21
CA ASN A 122 2.40 -9.40 -6.15
C ASN A 122 1.39 -8.95 -5.08
N LEU A 123 0.11 -8.94 -5.44
CA LEU A 123 -0.96 -8.65 -4.50
C LEU A 123 -1.02 -9.74 -3.42
N VAL A 124 -0.83 -9.34 -2.17
CA VAL A 124 -0.96 -10.21 -0.99
C VAL A 124 -2.40 -10.20 -0.51
N ASP A 125 -2.91 -9.02 -0.16
CA ASP A 125 -4.29 -8.85 0.26
C ASP A 125 -4.80 -7.42 0.09
N PHE A 126 -6.12 -7.22 0.16
CA PHE A 126 -6.73 -5.89 0.08
C PHE A 126 -8.02 -5.76 0.88
N CYS A 127 -8.34 -4.53 1.28
CA CYS A 127 -9.50 -4.20 2.09
C CYS A 127 -10.28 -3.02 1.52
N VAL A 128 -11.60 -3.16 1.53
CA VAL A 128 -12.59 -2.10 1.28
C VAL A 128 -13.67 -2.26 2.34
N ASP A 129 -13.47 -1.66 3.51
CA ASP A 129 -14.39 -1.79 4.65
C ASP A 129 -15.19 -0.50 4.86
N THR A 130 -16.31 -0.37 4.13
CA THR A 130 -17.15 0.84 4.13
C THR A 130 -18.60 0.54 3.70
N GLN A 131 -19.55 1.40 4.08
CA GLN A 131 -20.95 1.35 3.59
C GLN A 131 -21.10 1.52 2.07
N GLN A 132 -20.10 2.08 1.37
CA GLN A 132 -20.09 2.24 -0.10
C GLN A 132 -19.12 1.26 -0.78
N ARG A 133 -19.11 0.02 -0.29
CA ARG A 133 -18.14 -1.02 -0.66
C ARG A 133 -17.99 -1.21 -2.17
N GLU A 134 -19.09 -1.30 -2.92
CA GLU A 134 -19.05 -1.60 -4.34
C GLU A 134 -18.39 -0.50 -5.18
N LYS A 135 -18.79 0.77 -4.97
CA LYS A 135 -18.23 1.92 -5.69
C LYS A 135 -16.74 2.08 -5.40
N ARG A 136 -16.34 1.95 -4.13
CA ARG A 136 -14.94 2.06 -3.72
C ARG A 136 -14.11 0.89 -4.23
N ARG A 137 -14.67 -0.33 -4.22
CA ARG A 137 -14.03 -1.53 -4.77
C ARG A 137 -13.72 -1.36 -6.25
N GLY A 138 -14.62 -0.80 -7.06
CA GLY A 138 -14.35 -0.53 -8.48
C GLY A 138 -13.10 0.34 -8.71
N VAL A 139 -12.97 1.42 -7.93
CA VAL A 139 -11.79 2.30 -7.96
C VAL A 139 -10.53 1.56 -7.51
N LEU A 140 -10.59 0.89 -6.36
CA LEU A 140 -9.45 0.18 -5.79
C LEU A 140 -8.94 -0.94 -6.71
N LEU A 141 -9.83 -1.73 -7.31
CA LEU A 141 -9.44 -2.83 -8.20
C LEU A 141 -8.71 -2.34 -9.46
N ARG A 142 -9.05 -1.14 -9.96
CA ARG A 142 -8.33 -0.53 -11.08
C ARG A 142 -6.94 -0.05 -10.67
N LEU A 143 -6.80 0.48 -9.45
CA LEU A 143 -5.50 0.86 -8.88
C LEU A 143 -4.61 -0.35 -8.60
N ILE A 144 -5.19 -1.41 -8.03
CA ILE A 144 -4.52 -2.70 -7.83
C ILE A 144 -3.98 -3.23 -9.16
N ARG A 145 -4.77 -3.22 -10.23
CA ARG A 145 -4.32 -3.66 -11.57
C ARG A 145 -3.22 -2.79 -12.18
N ALA A 146 -3.13 -1.52 -11.80
CA ALA A 146 -2.07 -0.64 -12.26
C ALA A 146 -0.74 -0.87 -11.52
N VAL A 147 -0.80 -1.25 -10.25
CA VAL A 147 0.40 -1.45 -9.41
C VAL A 147 0.88 -2.89 -9.39
N CYS A 148 -0.03 -3.85 -9.36
CA CYS A 148 0.28 -5.25 -9.08
C CYS A 148 0.51 -6.08 -10.35
N THR A 149 1.23 -7.18 -10.21
CA THR A 149 1.44 -8.13 -11.32
C THR A 149 0.11 -8.75 -11.78
N PRO A 150 -0.14 -8.91 -13.09
CA PRO A 150 -1.39 -9.50 -13.58
C PRO A 150 -1.68 -10.89 -12.99
N THR A 151 -0.64 -11.72 -12.83
CA THR A 151 -0.74 -13.08 -12.27
C THR A 151 -1.28 -13.07 -10.85
N SER A 152 -0.73 -12.22 -9.97
CA SER A 152 -1.17 -12.15 -8.57
C SER A 152 -2.59 -11.61 -8.44
N VAL A 153 -2.95 -10.62 -9.27
CA VAL A 153 -4.29 -10.04 -9.32
C VAL A 153 -5.31 -11.08 -9.74
N ASN A 154 -5.07 -11.84 -10.81
CA ASN A 154 -5.98 -12.88 -11.27
C ASN A 154 -6.17 -13.96 -10.19
N ARG A 155 -5.08 -14.46 -9.59
CA ARG A 155 -5.16 -15.44 -8.51
C ARG A 155 -6.02 -14.97 -7.33
N LYS A 156 -5.94 -13.68 -6.97
CA LYS A 156 -6.65 -13.13 -5.80
C LYS A 156 -8.10 -12.70 -6.10
N LEU A 157 -8.40 -12.32 -7.35
CA LEU A 157 -9.72 -11.78 -7.74
C LEU A 157 -10.60 -12.78 -8.50
N SER A 158 -10.09 -13.94 -8.90
CA SER A 158 -10.84 -15.01 -9.57
C SER A 158 -11.62 -15.94 -8.61
N HIS A 159 -11.69 -15.57 -7.33
CA HIS A 159 -12.50 -16.21 -6.29
C HIS A 159 -13.53 -15.23 -5.74
#